data_AF-A0A7C5A5X0-F1
#
_entry.id   AF-A0A7C5A5X0-F1
#
_cell.length_a   1.000
_cell.length_b   1.000
_cell.length_c   1.000
_cell.angle_alpha   90.00
_cell.angle_beta   90.00
_cell.angle_gamma   90.00
#
_symmetry.space_group_name_H-M   'P 1'
#
loop_
_entity.id
_entity.type
_entity.pdbx_description
1 polymer ?
#
loop_
_entity_poly.entity_id
_entity_poly.type
_entity_poly.pdbx_seq_one_letter_code
_entity_poly.pdbx_strand_id
1 'polypeptide(L)'
;MADYGRQLLRRRNNVVHELGHAFDLVLGRQGRSAVSADWTHLSRSGCGRGDKCGFASPLGWMDWVMNPANEAGEIFADQFLGWTFSRWDSTDLGDYRRDWMNTDMVEWLNTY
;
A
#
# COMPACT_ATOMS: atom_id res chain seq x y z
N MET A 1 -21.51 -13.82 -11.43
CA MET A 1 -21.62 -13.38 -10.01
C MET A 1 -20.28 -12.99 -9.38
N ALA A 2 -19.13 -13.57 -9.77
CA ALA A 2 -17.81 -13.21 -9.21
C ALA A 2 -17.37 -11.74 -9.45
N ASP A 3 -17.85 -11.10 -10.52
CA ASP A 3 -17.45 -9.75 -10.92
C ASP A 3 -18.00 -8.64 -10.00
N TYR A 4 -19.25 -8.76 -9.53
CA TYR A 4 -19.88 -7.73 -8.70
C TYR A 4 -19.21 -7.57 -7.33
N GLY A 5 -18.95 -8.69 -6.63
CA GLY A 5 -18.25 -8.67 -5.34
C GLY A 5 -16.85 -8.08 -5.44
N ARG A 6 -16.16 -8.34 -6.55
CA ARG A 6 -14.83 -7.77 -6.82
C ARG A 6 -14.87 -6.28 -7.11
N GLN A 7 -15.86 -5.81 -7.89
CA GLN A 7 -16.03 -4.38 -8.14
C GLN A 7 -16.32 -3.62 -6.84
N LEU A 8 -17.14 -4.19 -5.95
CA LEU A 8 -17.38 -3.60 -4.63
C LEU A 8 -16.09 -3.54 -3.80
N LEU A 9 -15.31 -4.61 -3.79
CA LEU A 9 -14.00 -4.65 -3.13
C LEU A 9 -13.07 -3.56 -3.66
N ARG A 10 -12.95 -3.43 -4.99
CA ARG A 10 -12.09 -2.43 -5.62
C ARG A 10 -12.54 -0.99 -5.33
N ARG A 11 -13.86 -0.72 -5.34
CA ARG A 11 -14.39 0.61 -4.96
C ARG A 11 -14.06 0.97 -3.52
N ARG A 12 -14.28 0.04 -2.57
CA ARG A 12 -13.90 0.23 -1.16
C ARG A 12 -12.40 0.50 -1.02
N ASN A 13 -11.59 -0.31 -1.69
CA ASN A 13 -10.15 -0.19 -1.64
C ASN A 13 -9.66 1.14 -2.23
N ASN A 14 -10.29 1.63 -3.30
CA ASN A 14 -10.00 2.95 -3.86
C ASN A 14 -10.28 4.05 -2.85
N VAL A 15 -11.41 4.02 -2.13
CA VAL A 15 -11.70 5.01 -1.09
C VAL A 15 -10.58 5.06 -0.05
N VAL A 16 -10.11 3.90 0.43
CA VAL A 16 -9.05 3.85 1.45
C VAL A 16 -7.68 4.24 0.87
N HIS A 17 -7.39 3.92 -0.39
CA HIS A 17 -6.20 4.41 -1.09
C HIS A 17 -6.19 5.95 -1.16
N GLU A 18 -7.29 6.58 -1.59
CA GLU A 18 -7.39 8.05 -1.60
C GLU A 18 -7.30 8.66 -0.20
N LEU A 19 -7.82 7.98 0.83
CA LEU A 19 -7.63 8.40 2.21
C LEU A 19 -6.15 8.32 2.64
N GLY A 20 -5.39 7.37 2.11
CA GLY A 20 -3.93 7.30 2.30
C GLY A 20 -3.23 8.53 1.71
N HIS A 21 -3.61 8.97 0.50
CA HIS A 21 -3.12 10.23 -0.07
C HIS A 21 -3.48 11.44 0.80
N ALA A 22 -4.72 11.51 1.28
CA ALA A 22 -5.17 12.60 2.15
C ALA A 22 -4.41 12.62 3.49
N PHE A 23 -4.18 11.44 4.08
CA PHE A 23 -3.40 11.30 5.30
C PHE A 23 -1.95 11.77 5.12
N ASP A 24 -1.29 11.33 4.04
CA ASP A 24 0.06 11.80 3.68
C ASP A 24 0.11 13.33 3.51
N LEU A 25 -0.91 13.93 2.91
CA LEU A 25 -1.00 15.39 2.77
C LEU A 25 -1.11 16.11 4.13
N VAL A 26 -1.92 15.59 5.06
CA VAL A 26 -2.06 16.16 6.41
C VAL A 26 -0.74 16.11 7.18
N LEU A 27 0.03 15.04 7.01
CA LEU A 27 1.37 14.89 7.58
C LEU A 27 2.47 15.67 6.83
N GLY A 28 2.11 16.58 5.90
CA GLY A 28 3.10 17.36 5.17
C GLY A 28 3.95 16.52 4.20
N ARG A 29 3.39 15.42 3.66
CA ARG A 29 4.04 14.48 2.73
C ARG A 29 5.12 13.60 3.39
N GLN A 30 5.02 13.38 4.70
CA GLN A 30 5.96 12.54 5.44
C GLN A 30 5.96 11.08 4.94
N GLY A 31 4.79 10.51 4.65
CA GLY A 31 4.65 9.12 4.22
C GLY A 31 5.36 8.83 2.91
N ARG A 32 5.12 9.65 1.87
CA ARG A 32 5.84 9.49 0.59
C ARG A 32 7.34 9.77 0.71
N SER A 33 7.74 10.66 1.61
CA SER A 33 9.15 10.97 1.84
C SER A 33 9.87 9.81 2.51
N ALA A 34 9.24 9.16 3.49
CA ALA A 34 9.74 7.96 4.14
C ALA A 34 9.85 6.78 3.14
N VAL A 35 8.84 6.59 2.27
CA VAL A 35 8.95 5.60 1.17
C VAL A 35 10.12 5.90 0.23
N SER A 36 10.37 7.17 -0.06
CA SER A 36 11.48 7.58 -0.94
C SER A 36 12.84 7.38 -0.27
N ALA A 37 12.92 7.54 1.06
CA ALA A 37 14.13 7.28 1.84
C ALA A 37 14.49 5.78 1.86
N ASP A 38 13.48 4.91 1.79
CA ASP A 38 13.64 3.46 1.77
C ASP A 38 13.28 2.83 0.41
N TRP A 39 13.62 3.54 -0.66
CA TRP A 39 13.24 3.19 -2.03
C TRP A 39 13.73 1.79 -2.47
N THR A 40 14.91 1.38 -1.99
CA THR A 40 15.52 0.09 -2.34
C THR A 40 14.62 -1.09 -1.96
N HIS A 41 13.92 -1.01 -0.82
CA HIS A 41 13.03 -2.07 -0.36
C HIS A 41 11.57 -1.83 -0.78
N LEU A 42 11.13 -0.57 -0.81
CA LEU A 42 9.72 -0.23 -0.97
C LEU A 42 9.30 0.06 -2.41
N SER A 43 10.24 0.33 -3.32
CA SER A 43 9.89 0.50 -4.73
C SER A 43 9.30 -0.77 -5.33
N ARG A 44 8.56 -0.61 -6.42
CA ARG A 44 8.03 -1.71 -7.23
C ARG A 44 8.96 -2.06 -8.39
N SER A 45 10.20 -1.58 -8.34
CA SER A 45 11.19 -1.81 -9.40
C SER A 45 11.53 -3.30 -9.44
N GLY A 46 11.43 -3.92 -10.61
CA GLY A 46 11.68 -5.36 -10.77
C GLY A 46 10.47 -6.25 -10.49
N CYS A 47 9.34 -5.69 -10.06
CA CYS A 47 8.09 -6.45 -10.01
C CYS A 47 7.57 -6.75 -11.41
N GLY A 48 7.51 -8.03 -11.76
CA GLY A 48 6.92 -8.49 -13.01
C GLY A 48 5.39 -8.34 -13.04
N ARG A 49 4.81 -8.50 -14.22
CA ARG A 49 3.35 -8.56 -14.37
C ARG A 49 2.83 -9.81 -13.64
N GLY A 50 2.01 -9.61 -12.61
CA GLY A 50 1.49 -10.70 -11.75
C GLY A 50 2.30 -10.93 -10.47
N ASP A 51 3.45 -10.26 -10.32
CA ASP A 51 4.11 -10.11 -9.03
C ASP A 51 3.26 -9.19 -8.14
N LYS A 52 3.16 -9.58 -6.87
CA LYS A 52 2.37 -8.85 -5.89
C LYS A 52 3.20 -7.76 -5.20
N CYS A 53 4.53 -7.75 -5.35
CA CYS A 53 5.43 -6.78 -4.71
C CYS A 53 5.26 -6.66 -3.19
N GLY A 54 4.88 -7.74 -2.51
CA GLY A 54 4.54 -7.70 -1.06
C GLY A 54 3.13 -7.22 -0.73
N PHE A 55 2.32 -6.78 -1.70
CA PHE A 55 0.91 -6.46 -1.47
C PHE A 55 0.04 -7.71 -1.50
N ALA A 56 -1.05 -7.75 -0.73
CA ALA A 56 -1.99 -8.86 -0.85
C ALA A 56 -2.60 -8.93 -2.27
N SER A 57 -2.69 -10.13 -2.85
CA SER A 57 -3.32 -10.33 -4.15
C SER A 57 -3.57 -11.83 -4.33
N PRO A 58 -4.83 -12.28 -4.28
CA PRO A 58 -5.16 -13.64 -4.70
C PRO A 58 -4.91 -13.75 -6.21
N LEU A 59 -4.18 -14.79 -6.66
CA LEU A 59 -4.10 -15.22 -8.06
C LEU A 59 -3.73 -14.13 -9.09
N GLY A 60 -2.75 -13.27 -8.79
CA GLY A 60 -2.21 -12.28 -9.75
C GLY A 60 -3.14 -11.07 -10.01
N TRP A 61 -4.20 -10.92 -9.21
CA TRP A 61 -5.13 -9.80 -9.30
C TRP A 61 -4.74 -8.71 -8.30
N MET A 62 -4.36 -7.54 -8.82
CA MET A 62 -3.99 -6.33 -8.05
C MET A 62 -5.19 -5.70 -7.31
N ASP A 63 -5.86 -6.47 -6.46
CA ASP A 63 -7.04 -6.02 -5.70
C ASP A 63 -6.64 -5.15 -4.50
N TRP A 64 -5.38 -5.19 -4.07
CA TRP A 64 -4.82 -4.35 -2.99
C TRP A 64 -3.78 -3.35 -3.50
N VAL A 65 -3.76 -3.12 -4.82
CA VAL A 65 -2.97 -2.08 -5.50
C VAL A 65 -3.93 -1.32 -6.40
N MET A 66 -4.25 -0.07 -6.05
CA MET A 66 -5.22 0.72 -6.82
C MET A 66 -4.55 1.41 -8.01
N ASN A 67 -3.29 1.81 -7.84
CA ASN A 67 -2.49 2.43 -8.88
C ASN A 67 -1.16 1.67 -9.07
N PRO A 68 -0.86 1.10 -10.26
CA PRO A 68 0.36 0.35 -10.49
C PRO A 68 1.62 1.21 -10.67
N ALA A 69 1.51 2.55 -10.64
CA ALA A 69 2.65 3.44 -10.78
C ALA A 69 3.73 3.15 -9.72
N ASN A 70 4.99 3.24 -10.14
CA ASN A 70 6.14 3.11 -9.24
C ASN A 70 6.53 4.50 -8.71
N GLU A 71 5.62 5.10 -7.96
CA GLU A 71 5.77 6.43 -7.38
C GLU A 71 5.56 6.35 -5.86
N ALA A 72 6.38 7.05 -5.09
CA ALA A 72 6.39 6.92 -3.64
C ALA A 72 5.03 7.23 -2.98
N GLY A 73 4.28 8.21 -3.52
CA GLY A 73 2.93 8.54 -3.02
C GLY A 73 1.93 7.43 -3.27
N GLU A 74 1.95 6.81 -4.45
CA GLU A 74 1.05 5.70 -4.80
C GLU A 74 1.39 4.43 -4.03
N ILE A 75 2.68 4.14 -3.87
CA ILE A 75 3.16 3.05 -3.03
C ILE A 75 2.71 3.26 -1.59
N PHE A 76 2.90 4.46 -1.05
CA PHE A 76 2.42 4.79 0.29
C PHE A 76 0.90 4.56 0.43
N ALA A 77 0.10 5.09 -0.49
CA ALA A 77 -1.35 4.96 -0.45
C ALA A 77 -1.83 3.49 -0.51
N ASP A 78 -1.18 2.65 -1.32
CA ASP A 78 -1.47 1.21 -1.35
C ASP A 78 -0.99 0.47 -0.09
N GLN A 79 0.12 0.90 0.52
CA GLN A 79 0.55 0.37 1.83
C GLN A 79 -0.42 0.79 2.95
N PHE A 80 -0.93 2.01 2.91
CA PHE A 80 -1.95 2.50 3.84
C PHE A 80 -3.23 1.65 3.76
N LEU A 81 -3.66 1.31 2.55
CA LEU A 81 -4.74 0.34 2.32
C LEU A 81 -4.42 -1.03 2.94
N GLY A 82 -3.23 -1.57 2.69
CA GLY A 82 -2.78 -2.86 3.24
C GLY A 82 -2.76 -2.87 4.77
N TRP A 83 -2.27 -1.79 5.38
CA TRP A 83 -2.20 -1.60 6.83
C TRP A 83 -3.61 -1.55 7.46
N THR A 84 -4.50 -0.72 6.89
CA THR A 84 -5.88 -0.53 7.38
C THR A 84 -6.65 -1.86 7.49
N PHE A 85 -6.42 -2.79 6.57
CA PHE A 85 -7.12 -4.08 6.55
C PHE A 85 -6.26 -5.27 7.01
N SER A 86 -5.01 -5.05 7.42
CA SER A 86 -4.05 -6.12 7.73
C SER A 86 -3.92 -7.15 6.59
N ARG A 87 -3.57 -6.66 5.39
CA ARG A 87 -3.55 -7.43 4.16
C ARG A 87 -2.24 -7.22 3.42
N TRP A 88 -1.41 -8.26 3.48
CA TRP A 88 -0.07 -8.31 2.92
C TRP A 88 0.11 -9.63 2.17
N ASP A 89 1.08 -9.68 1.26
CA ASP A 89 1.51 -10.97 0.72
C ASP A 89 2.24 -11.79 1.78
N SER A 90 2.28 -13.11 1.63
CA SER A 90 2.99 -14.01 2.55
C SER A 90 4.48 -14.16 2.20
N THR A 91 5.08 -13.11 1.65
CA THR A 91 6.49 -13.06 1.23
C THR A 91 7.28 -12.16 2.16
N ASP A 92 8.61 -12.30 2.17
CA ASP A 92 9.51 -11.45 2.98
C ASP A 92 9.27 -9.96 2.71
N LEU A 93 8.98 -9.59 1.46
CA LEU A 93 8.64 -8.22 1.09
C LEU A 93 7.28 -7.78 1.67
N GLY A 94 6.28 -8.68 1.72
CA GLY A 94 5.00 -8.39 2.38
C GLY A 94 5.14 -8.21 3.88
N ASP A 95 5.97 -9.04 4.52
CA ASP A 95 6.33 -8.90 5.94
C ASP A 95 7.04 -7.57 6.19
N TYR A 96 8.01 -7.22 5.35
CA TYR A 96 8.73 -5.95 5.43
C TYR A 96 7.79 -4.74 5.38
N ARG A 97 6.90 -4.70 4.39
CA ARG A 97 5.94 -3.59 4.22
C ARG A 97 4.97 -3.48 5.40
N ARG A 98 4.51 -4.61 5.93
CA ARG A 98 3.67 -4.65 7.14
C ARG A 98 4.39 -4.03 8.32
N ASP A 99 5.62 -4.47 8.57
CA ASP A 99 6.39 -4.08 9.76
C ASP A 99 6.84 -2.61 9.66
N TRP A 100 7.20 -2.16 8.45
CA TRP A 100 7.42 -0.75 8.12
C TRP A 100 6.20 0.10 8.47
N MET A 101 5.02 -0.24 7.91
CA MET A 101 3.78 0.50 8.20
C MET A 101 3.41 0.49 9.68
N ASN A 102 3.59 -0.64 10.38
CA ASN A 102 3.29 -0.72 11.82
C ASN A 102 4.21 0.14 12.68
N THR A 103 5.45 0.36 12.24
CA THR A 103 6.40 1.22 12.93
C THR A 103 6.06 2.68 12.68
N ASP A 104 6.04 3.06 11.40
CA ASP A 104 5.89 4.46 10.98
C ASP A 104 4.51 5.03 11.28
N MET A 105 3.42 4.29 11.03
CA MET A 105 2.07 4.79 11.31
C MET A 105 1.84 5.01 12.80
N VAL A 106 2.36 4.13 13.65
CA VAL A 106 2.24 4.28 15.11
C VAL A 106 3.01 5.52 15.57
N GLU A 107 4.20 5.76 15.03
CA GLU A 107 4.97 6.97 15.33
C GLU A 107 4.21 8.24 14.93
N TRP A 108 3.71 8.31 13.69
CA TRP A 108 3.06 9.52 13.18
C TRP A 108 1.73 9.81 13.87
N LEU A 109 0.96 8.78 14.23
CA LEU A 109 -0.28 8.93 15.00
C LEU A 109 -0.05 9.38 16.45
N ASN A 110 1.15 9.21 17.00
CA ASN A 110 1.50 9.66 18.34
C ASN A 110 2.22 11.02 18.36
N THR A 111 2.60 11.54 17.20
CA THR A 111 3.35 12.80 17.07
C THR A 111 2.42 14.02 16.91
N TYR A 112 1.16 13.79 16.53
CA TYR A 112 0.10 14.80 16.35
C TYR A 112 -1.11 14.49 17.24
#